data_AF-A0A409Y3A7-F1
#
_entry.id   AF-A0A409Y3A7-F1
#
_cell.length_a   1.000
_cell.length_b   1.000
_cell.length_c   1.000
_cell.angle_alpha   90.00
_cell.angle_beta   90.00
_cell.angle_gamma   90.00
#
_symmetry.space_group_name_H-M   'P 1'
#
loop_
_entity.id
_entity.type
_entity.pdbx_description
1 polymer ?
#
loop_
_entity_poly.entity_id
_entity_poly.type
_entity_poly.pdbx_seq_one_letter_code
_entity_poly.pdbx_strand_id
1 'polypeptide(L)'
;MQVHRLLRTFEANYQDLYLAPYAAAAFIPLIKSPSLRVPRPVELPQDIHPLPESVNAYFVYPFTIEPHTITLESSRRTTLAAHTARREAYLRSRADEKERRKREALRRIAPGFEPHGGPLVPTKSASPRNSLASPIQGMVDESNRHDQRPRSVMDDLVDQLAALEGSSGPTPTLS
;
A
#
# COMPACT_ATOMS: atom_id res chain seq x y z
N MET A 1 -17.31 40.85 -112.58
CA MET A 1 -17.32 39.38 -112.64
C MET A 1 -15.98 38.88 -112.10
N GLN A 2 -16.05 38.05 -111.06
CA GLN A 2 -14.96 37.31 -110.39
C GLN A 2 -13.66 38.06 -110.03
N VAL A 3 -13.61 38.60 -108.82
CA VAL A 3 -12.34 38.77 -108.06
C VAL A 3 -12.59 38.33 -106.63
N HIS A 4 -12.48 37.02 -106.37
CA HIS A 4 -12.43 36.47 -105.02
C HIS A 4 -11.72 35.12 -105.04
N ARG A 5 -10.40 35.16 -105.15
CA ARG A 5 -9.51 34.12 -104.64
C ARG A 5 -8.15 34.75 -104.50
N LEU A 6 -7.77 35.05 -103.26
CA LEU A 6 -6.48 34.77 -102.64
C LEU A 6 -6.39 35.56 -101.34
N LEU A 7 -5.78 34.94 -100.32
CA LEU A 7 -5.43 35.48 -98.99
C LEU A 7 -6.48 35.37 -97.86
N ARG A 8 -6.88 34.15 -97.50
CA ARG A 8 -7.07 33.79 -96.08
C ARG A 8 -6.51 32.40 -95.79
N THR A 9 -5.20 32.29 -95.90
CA THR A 9 -4.41 31.23 -95.28
C THR A 9 -3.50 31.88 -94.25
N PHE A 10 -4.06 32.36 -93.12
CA PHE A 10 -3.28 32.63 -91.90
C PHE A 10 -4.16 33.04 -90.70
N GLU A 11 -5.06 32.16 -90.25
CA GLU A 11 -5.45 32.16 -88.83
C GLU A 11 -5.39 30.69 -88.38
N ALA A 12 -4.22 30.27 -87.90
CA ALA A 12 -3.91 30.27 -86.48
C ALA A 12 -4.81 29.28 -85.71
N ASN A 13 -4.51 27.99 -85.92
CA ASN A 13 -4.69 26.95 -84.91
C ASN A 13 -3.90 27.34 -83.66
N TYR A 14 -4.49 28.15 -82.80
CA TYR A 14 -3.93 28.60 -81.52
C TYR A 14 -4.82 28.23 -80.33
N GLN A 15 -5.77 27.31 -80.53
CA GLN A 15 -6.68 26.82 -79.49
C GLN A 15 -6.25 25.47 -78.88
N ASP A 16 -5.37 24.71 -79.55
CA ASP A 16 -4.92 23.39 -79.06
C ASP A 16 -3.72 23.45 -78.08
N LEU A 17 -3.18 24.63 -77.79
CA LEU A 17 -1.96 24.80 -76.97
C LEU A 17 -2.20 25.20 -75.50
N TYR A 18 -3.45 25.26 -75.03
CA TYR A 18 -3.73 25.47 -73.60
C TYR A 18 -4.67 24.39 -73.06
N LEU A 19 -4.23 23.13 -73.16
CA LEU A 19 -4.73 22.10 -72.27
C LEU A 19 -4.29 22.50 -70.85
N ALA A 20 -5.20 23.10 -70.07
CA ALA A 20 -4.89 23.53 -68.71
C ALA A 20 -4.26 22.34 -67.97
N PRO A 21 -3.09 22.50 -67.32
CA PRO A 21 -2.34 21.38 -66.75
C PRO A 21 -3.12 20.58 -65.68
N TYR A 22 -4.23 21.14 -65.19
CA TYR A 22 -5.12 20.53 -64.21
C TYR A 22 -6.44 20.00 -64.81
N ALA A 23 -6.65 20.08 -66.13
CA ALA A 23 -7.86 19.59 -66.80
C ALA A 23 -8.04 18.08 -66.63
N ALA A 24 -6.94 17.31 -66.65
CA ALA A 24 -6.95 15.88 -66.37
C ALA A 24 -7.28 15.56 -64.89
N ALA A 25 -7.05 16.51 -63.98
CA ALA A 25 -7.32 16.35 -62.56
C ALA A 25 -8.77 16.71 -62.16
N ALA A 26 -9.54 17.33 -63.06
CA ALA A 26 -10.93 17.72 -62.81
C ALA A 26 -11.86 16.53 -62.51
N PHE A 27 -11.52 15.35 -63.02
CA PHE A 27 -12.31 14.12 -62.87
C PHE A 27 -11.75 13.16 -61.81
N ILE A 28 -10.73 13.57 -61.05
CA ILE A 28 -10.23 12.76 -59.94
C ILE A 28 -11.25 12.85 -58.81
N PRO A 29 -11.86 11.73 -58.38
CA PRO A 29 -12.77 11.75 -57.25
C PRO A 29 -11.97 12.17 -56.01
N LEU A 30 -12.20 13.40 -55.54
CA LEU A 30 -11.59 13.92 -54.33
C LEU A 30 -12.03 13.03 -53.16
N ILE A 31 -11.15 12.16 -52.69
CA ILE A 31 -11.38 11.36 -51.49
C ILE A 31 -11.42 12.34 -50.32
N LYS A 32 -12.63 12.77 -49.94
CA LYS A 32 -12.81 13.62 -48.77
C LYS A 32 -12.29 12.86 -47.54
N SER A 33 -11.38 13.50 -46.80
CA SER A 33 -10.91 12.93 -45.55
C SER A 33 -12.10 12.65 -44.63
N PRO A 34 -12.08 11.56 -43.86
CA PRO A 34 -13.17 11.25 -42.92
C PRO A 34 -13.39 12.38 -41.90
N SER A 35 -12.36 13.21 -41.65
CA SER A 35 -12.43 14.41 -40.81
C SER A 35 -13.27 15.57 -41.40
N LEU A 36 -13.56 15.55 -42.70
CA LEU A 36 -14.46 16.51 -43.36
C LEU A 36 -15.92 16.02 -43.43
N ARG A 37 -16.22 14.85 -42.87
CA ARG A 37 -17.59 14.37 -42.73
C ARG A 37 -18.18 15.01 -41.48
N VAL A 38 -19.37 15.59 -41.62
CA VAL A 38 -20.15 16.02 -40.45
C VAL A 38 -20.41 14.76 -39.60
N PRO A 39 -19.96 14.73 -38.33
CA PRO A 39 -20.26 13.62 -37.44
C PRO A 39 -21.77 13.39 -37.36
N ARG A 40 -22.19 12.13 -37.20
CA ARG A 40 -23.62 11.85 -37.00
C ARG A 40 -24.10 12.59 -35.74
N PRO A 41 -25.31 13.16 -35.77
CA PRO A 41 -25.89 13.77 -34.57
C PRO A 41 -25.94 12.73 -33.45
N VAL A 42 -25.66 13.17 -32.23
CA VAL A 42 -25.68 12.33 -31.04
C VAL A 42 -27.14 12.06 -30.69
N GLU A 43 -27.58 10.81 -30.87
CA GLU A 43 -28.90 10.37 -30.43
C GLU A 43 -28.84 10.11 -28.91
N LEU A 44 -29.69 10.80 -28.16
CA LEU A 44 -29.85 10.56 -26.73
C LEU A 44 -30.72 9.30 -26.54
N PRO A 45 -30.32 8.37 -25.65
CA PRO A 45 -31.15 7.23 -25.30
C PRO A 45 -32.53 7.68 -24.79
N GLN A 46 -33.57 6.92 -25.12
CA GLN A 46 -34.96 7.26 -24.76
C GLN A 46 -35.27 7.06 -23.27
N ASP A 47 -34.41 6.36 -22.52
CA ASP A 47 -34.57 6.06 -21.10
C ASP A 47 -33.96 7.12 -20.19
N ILE A 48 -34.18 8.40 -20.51
CA ILE A 48 -33.91 9.47 -19.54
C ILE A 48 -35.18 9.59 -18.70
N HIS A 49 -35.25 8.80 -17.62
CA HIS A 49 -36.22 9.07 -16.56
C HIS A 49 -36.12 10.55 -16.18
N PRO A 50 -37.23 11.29 -16.08
CA PRO A 50 -37.17 12.69 -15.72
C PRO A 50 -36.41 12.81 -14.42
N LEU A 51 -35.46 13.76 -14.39
CA LEU A 51 -34.73 14.07 -13.17
C LEU A 51 -35.77 14.38 -12.09
N PRO A 52 -35.81 13.64 -10.96
CA PRO A 52 -36.76 13.91 -9.92
C PRO A 52 -36.56 15.34 -9.41
N GLU A 53 -37.66 15.93 -8.98
CA GLU A 53 -37.75 17.32 -8.53
C GLU A 53 -36.78 17.64 -7.38
N SER A 54 -36.32 16.60 -6.66
CA SER A 54 -35.17 16.70 -5.76
C SER A 54 -34.22 15.50 -5.89
N VAL A 55 -32.92 15.78 -5.81
CA VAL A 55 -31.84 14.78 -5.82
C VAL A 55 -31.78 13.99 -4.50
N ASN A 56 -32.52 14.42 -3.47
CA ASN A 56 -32.62 13.73 -2.16
C ASN A 56 -33.14 12.29 -2.29
N ALA A 57 -33.99 12.00 -3.28
CA ALA A 57 -34.45 10.65 -3.55
C ALA A 57 -33.31 9.68 -3.95
N TYR A 58 -32.19 10.21 -4.47
CA TYR A 58 -31.01 9.44 -4.83
C TYR A 58 -29.88 9.49 -3.80
N PHE A 59 -29.94 10.43 -2.85
CA PHE A 59 -29.05 10.42 -1.69
C PHE A 59 -29.54 9.38 -0.69
N VAL A 60 -29.33 8.09 -1.01
CA VAL A 60 -29.42 6.97 -0.07
C VAL A 60 -28.19 6.96 0.84
N TYR A 61 -27.79 8.13 1.35
CA TYR A 61 -26.84 8.22 2.43
C TYR A 61 -27.53 8.87 3.61
N PRO A 62 -28.24 8.07 4.43
CA PRO A 62 -28.89 8.59 5.62
C PRO A 62 -27.80 9.10 6.57
N PHE A 63 -27.88 10.39 6.91
CA PHE A 63 -26.96 11.10 7.82
C PHE A 63 -26.88 10.49 9.25
N THR A 64 -27.61 9.39 9.49
CA THR A 64 -27.60 8.61 10.73
C THR A 64 -26.48 7.57 10.80
N ILE A 65 -25.77 7.30 9.70
CA ILE A 65 -24.63 6.36 9.70
C ILE A 65 -23.42 6.98 10.39
N GLU A 66 -23.21 8.30 10.27
CA GLU A 66 -22.05 8.98 10.87
C GLU A 66 -21.91 8.80 12.39
N PRO A 67 -22.95 8.98 13.23
CA PRO A 67 -22.80 8.75 14.66
C PRO A 67 -22.50 7.28 14.99
N HIS A 68 -23.04 6.34 14.22
CA HIS A 68 -22.78 4.91 14.43
C HIS A 68 -21.35 4.53 14.04
N THR A 69 -20.84 5.02 12.91
CA THR A 69 -19.46 4.76 12.47
C THR A 69 -18.44 5.41 13.38
N ILE A 70 -18.67 6.64 13.84
CA ILE A 70 -17.81 7.31 14.82
C ILE A 70 -17.74 6.50 16.12
N THR A 71 -18.88 6.05 16.63
CA THR A 71 -18.95 5.28 17.88
C THR A 71 -18.26 3.92 17.72
N LEU A 72 -18.55 3.18 16.66
CA LEU A 72 -17.96 1.88 16.41
C LEU A 72 -16.43 1.98 16.23
N GLU A 73 -15.96 2.93 15.42
CA GLU A 73 -14.52 3.14 15.21
C GLU A 73 -13.81 3.59 16.50
N SER A 74 -14.45 4.43 17.33
CA SER A 74 -13.87 4.82 18.63
C SER A 74 -13.74 3.63 19.60
N SER A 75 -14.75 2.74 19.62
CA SER A 75 -14.70 1.50 20.41
C SER A 75 -13.57 0.59 19.93
N ARG A 76 -13.45 0.41 18.61
CA ARG A 76 -12.41 -0.40 17.97
C ARG A 76 -11.02 0.15 18.29
N ARG A 77 -10.80 1.45 18.12
CA ARG A 77 -9.51 2.10 18.44
C ARG A 77 -9.13 1.92 19.90
N THR A 78 -10.10 2.03 20.82
CA THR A 78 -9.87 1.81 22.26
C THR A 78 -9.42 0.37 22.53
N THR A 79 -10.05 -0.64 21.92
CA THR A 79 -9.65 -2.04 22.12
C THR A 79 -8.25 -2.33 21.59
N LEU A 80 -7.90 -1.80 20.40
CA LEU A 80 -6.57 -1.94 19.83
C LEU A 80 -5.51 -1.24 20.69
N ALA A 81 -5.79 -0.01 21.14
CA ALA A 81 -4.88 0.74 22.00
C ALA A 81 -4.66 0.05 23.35
N ALA A 82 -5.69 -0.55 23.94
CA ALA A 82 -5.55 -1.33 25.17
C ALA A 82 -4.68 -2.57 24.95
N HIS A 83 -4.87 -3.26 23.82
CA HIS A 83 -4.08 -4.44 23.48
C HIS A 83 -2.61 -4.10 23.19
N THR A 84 -2.35 -3.02 22.46
CA THR A 84 -0.97 -2.55 22.20
C THR A 84 -0.29 -2.11 23.49
N ALA A 85 -0.97 -1.32 24.34
CA ALA A 85 -0.44 -0.88 25.62
C ALA A 85 -0.07 -2.07 26.53
N ARG A 86 -0.93 -3.10 26.59
CA ARG A 86 -0.65 -4.32 27.36
C ARG A 86 0.58 -5.06 26.83
N ARG A 87 0.69 -5.19 25.50
CA ARG A 87 1.85 -5.83 24.85
C ARG A 87 3.14 -5.05 25.11
N GLU A 88 3.10 -3.73 24.95
CA GLU A 88 4.25 -2.86 25.20
C GLU A 88 4.71 -2.93 26.66
N ALA A 89 3.77 -2.88 27.61
CA ALA A 89 4.07 -3.01 29.03
C ALA A 89 4.74 -4.36 29.34
N TYR A 90 4.25 -5.45 28.75
CA TYR A 90 4.85 -6.77 28.90
C TYR A 90 6.28 -6.82 28.35
N LEU A 91 6.50 -6.30 27.13
CA LEU A 91 7.83 -6.28 26.52
C LEU A 91 8.82 -5.43 27.33
N ARG A 92 8.39 -4.26 27.82
CA ARG A 92 9.20 -3.41 28.71
C ARG A 92 9.57 -4.17 29.99
N SER A 93 8.60 -4.80 30.65
CA SER A 93 8.88 -5.57 31.88
C SER A 93 9.92 -6.68 31.67
N ARG A 94 9.93 -7.32 30.49
CA ARG A 94 10.91 -8.35 30.14
C ARG A 94 12.29 -7.78 29.83
N ALA A 95 12.35 -6.58 29.25
CA ALA A 95 13.60 -5.87 29.03
C ALA A 95 14.22 -5.43 30.36
N ASP A 96 13.42 -4.83 31.24
CA ASP A 96 13.86 -4.33 32.55
C ASP A 96 14.34 -5.48 33.45
N GLU A 97 13.65 -6.62 33.46
CA GLU A 97 14.07 -7.80 34.21
C GLU A 97 15.43 -8.34 33.72
N LYS A 98 15.65 -8.35 32.40
CA LYS A 98 16.95 -8.75 31.83
C LYS A 98 18.04 -7.76 32.21
N GLU A 99 17.75 -6.47 32.15
CA GLU A 99 18.71 -5.44 32.55
C GLU A 99 19.05 -5.53 34.04
N ARG A 100 18.05 -5.71 34.90
CA ARG A 100 18.24 -5.88 36.34
C ARG A 100 19.12 -7.09 36.64
N ARG A 101 18.85 -8.24 36.02
CA ARG A 101 19.70 -9.44 36.16
C ARG A 101 21.14 -9.20 35.70
N LYS A 102 21.33 -8.51 34.57
CA LYS A 102 22.68 -8.16 34.09
C LYS A 102 23.40 -7.27 35.11
N ARG A 103 22.72 -6.27 35.66
CA ARG A 103 23.28 -5.35 36.65
C ARG A 103 23.63 -6.06 37.95
N GLU A 104 22.75 -6.94 38.44
CA GLU A 104 22.99 -7.75 39.64
C GLU A 104 24.14 -8.76 39.43
N ALA A 105 24.21 -9.41 38.27
CA ALA A 105 25.31 -10.31 37.92
C ALA A 105 26.65 -9.58 37.88
N LEU A 106 26.68 -8.38 37.27
CA LEU A 106 27.87 -7.54 37.23
C LEU A 106 28.29 -7.09 38.64
N ARG A 107 27.34 -6.69 39.48
CA ARG A 107 27.58 -6.32 40.89
C ARG A 107 28.14 -7.49 41.71
N ARG A 108 27.77 -8.74 41.37
CA ARG A 108 28.29 -9.95 42.01
C ARG A 108 29.73 -10.27 41.57
N ILE A 109 30.04 -10.09 40.30
CA ILE A 109 31.37 -10.35 39.72
C ILE A 109 32.38 -9.28 40.17
N ALA A 110 31.97 -8.01 40.18
CA ALA A 110 32.81 -6.88 40.52
C ALA A 110 32.04 -5.90 41.43
N PRO A 111 32.06 -6.12 42.76
CA PRO A 111 31.43 -5.19 43.70
C PRO A 111 32.11 -3.82 43.62
N GLY A 112 31.34 -2.78 43.27
CA GLY A 112 31.83 -1.40 43.11
C GLY A 112 32.12 -0.99 41.66
N PHE A 113 31.94 -1.88 40.67
CA PHE A 113 32.08 -1.53 39.25
C PHE A 113 30.78 -0.96 38.69
N GLU A 114 30.83 0.28 38.19
CA GLU A 114 29.73 0.91 37.47
C GLU A 114 30.01 0.88 35.96
N PRO A 115 29.16 0.27 35.11
CA PRO A 115 29.40 0.19 33.67
C PRO A 115 29.30 1.55 32.96
N HIS A 116 28.75 2.57 33.62
CA HIS A 116 28.69 3.96 33.16
C HIS A 116 29.70 4.88 33.86
N GLY A 117 30.45 4.36 34.85
CA GLY A 117 31.54 5.07 35.49
C GLY A 117 32.77 5.04 34.57
N GLY A 118 33.47 6.17 34.46
CA GLY A 118 34.70 6.28 33.67
C GLY A 118 35.74 5.21 34.02
N PRO A 119 36.75 5.01 33.16
CA PRO A 119 37.74 3.94 33.31
C PRO A 119 38.37 3.95 34.71
N LEU A 120 38.42 2.78 35.36
CA LEU A 120 38.96 2.62 36.71
C LEU A 120 40.41 3.11 36.75
N VAL A 121 40.66 4.19 37.48
CA VAL A 121 42.00 4.73 37.71
C VAL A 121 42.61 4.01 38.93
N PRO A 122 43.77 3.33 38.78
CA PRO A 122 44.43 2.69 39.91
C PRO A 122 44.86 3.71 40.95
N THR A 123 44.31 3.63 42.16
CA THR A 123 44.87 4.28 43.34
C THR A 123 45.81 3.28 44.01
N LYS A 124 47.06 3.69 44.29
CA LYS A 124 48.06 2.82 44.92
C LYS A 124 47.58 2.45 46.33
N SER A 125 47.13 1.22 46.52
CA SER A 125 46.80 0.66 47.84
C SER A 125 48.04 0.01 48.45
N ALA A 126 48.45 0.48 49.63
CA ALA A 126 49.35 -0.28 50.49
C ALA A 126 48.58 -1.53 50.98
N SER A 127 49.12 -2.72 50.71
CA SER A 127 48.54 -4.01 51.13
C SER A 127 48.36 -4.10 52.65
N PRO A 128 47.41 -4.95 53.10
CA PRO A 128 47.88 -6.21 53.67
C PRO A 128 47.17 -7.44 53.10
N ARG A 129 47.90 -8.55 53.23
CA ARG A 129 47.60 -9.91 52.77
C ARG A 129 46.38 -10.48 53.50
N ASN A 130 45.46 -11.12 52.78
CA ASN A 130 44.85 -12.35 53.28
C ASN A 130 44.36 -13.23 52.13
N SER A 131 44.86 -14.46 52.15
CA SER A 131 44.56 -15.58 51.25
C SER A 131 43.21 -16.24 51.56
N LEU A 132 42.83 -17.18 50.67
CA LEU A 132 41.78 -18.22 50.75
C LEU A 132 40.51 -17.83 49.96
N ALA A 133 39.87 -18.66 49.13
CA ALA A 133 40.17 -19.90 48.42
C ALA A 133 38.92 -20.13 47.54
N SER A 134 39.06 -20.47 46.26
CA SER A 134 37.95 -21.07 45.50
C SER A 134 37.88 -22.57 45.83
N PRO A 135 36.70 -23.18 45.70
CA PRO A 135 36.66 -24.21 44.67
C PRO A 135 35.43 -24.13 43.75
N ILE A 136 35.73 -24.61 42.55
CA ILE A 136 34.88 -24.99 41.43
C ILE A 136 33.95 -26.13 41.85
N GLN A 137 32.67 -26.06 41.50
CA GLN A 137 31.85 -27.27 41.33
C GLN A 137 30.85 -27.06 40.19
N GLY A 138 31.25 -27.51 39.00
CA GLY A 138 30.32 -27.86 37.95
C GLY A 138 29.75 -29.24 38.25
N MET A 139 28.43 -29.34 38.36
CA MET A 139 27.68 -30.58 38.16
C MET A 139 26.60 -30.28 37.13
N VAL A 140 26.87 -30.75 35.92
CA VAL A 140 25.86 -31.14 34.93
C VAL A 140 25.12 -32.34 35.51
N ASP A 141 23.83 -32.17 35.80
CA ASP A 141 22.91 -33.29 35.97
C ASP A 141 21.90 -33.24 34.83
N GLU A 142 22.21 -34.05 33.83
CA GLU A 142 21.40 -34.33 32.66
C GLU A 142 20.70 -35.66 32.94
N SER A 143 19.55 -35.60 33.61
CA SER A 143 18.57 -36.68 33.54
C SER A 143 17.17 -36.18 33.93
N ASN A 144 16.24 -36.33 32.98
CA ASN A 144 14.80 -36.34 33.19
C ASN A 144 14.01 -35.01 33.24
N ARG A 145 14.01 -34.27 32.11
CA ARG A 145 12.90 -33.35 31.75
C ARG A 145 12.56 -33.46 30.26
N HIS A 146 12.09 -34.62 29.83
CA HIS A 146 11.17 -34.68 28.69
C HIS A 146 9.78 -34.22 29.18
N ASP A 147 9.02 -33.52 28.33
CA ASP A 147 7.64 -33.01 28.52
C ASP A 147 7.37 -31.62 29.11
N GLN A 148 8.36 -30.74 29.30
CA GLN A 148 8.04 -29.31 29.47
C GLN A 148 8.92 -28.41 28.61
N ARG A 149 8.79 -28.55 27.28
CA ARG A 149 9.10 -27.41 26.42
C ARG A 149 8.12 -26.29 26.80
N PRO A 150 8.57 -25.11 27.23
CA PRO A 150 7.66 -23.99 27.40
C PRO A 150 7.01 -23.77 26.03
N ARG A 151 5.68 -23.90 25.96
CA ARG A 151 4.92 -23.69 24.73
C ARG A 151 5.41 -22.41 24.07
N SER A 152 5.75 -22.51 22.80
CA SER A 152 6.26 -21.37 22.04
C SER A 152 5.14 -20.34 21.93
N VAL A 153 5.48 -19.06 21.95
CA VAL A 153 4.53 -17.99 21.63
C VAL A 153 3.87 -18.23 20.26
N MET A 154 4.56 -18.92 19.36
CA MET A 154 4.01 -19.32 18.06
C MET A 154 2.89 -20.38 18.18
N ASP A 155 2.95 -21.26 19.18
CA ASP A 155 1.92 -22.29 19.40
C ASP A 155 0.62 -21.66 19.90
N ASP A 156 0.71 -20.70 20.84
CA ASP A 156 -0.44 -19.95 21.33
C ASP A 156 -1.12 -19.11 20.23
N LEU A 157 -0.33 -18.60 19.26
CA LEU A 157 -0.87 -17.87 18.10
C LEU A 157 -1.63 -18.79 17.13
N VAL A 158 -1.16 -20.01 16.94
CA VAL A 158 -1.84 -21.03 16.12
C VAL A 158 -3.16 -21.43 16.76
N ASP A 159 -3.18 -21.65 18.07
CA ASP A 159 -4.40 -21.98 18.82
C ASP A 159 -5.45 -20.84 18.76
N GLN A 160 -5.02 -19.58 18.86
CA GLN A 160 -5.91 -18.42 18.74
C GLN A 160 -6.49 -18.27 17.32
N LEU A 161 -5.70 -18.54 16.28
CA LEU A 161 -6.19 -18.50 14.90
C LEU A 161 -7.20 -19.61 14.62
N ALA A 162 -6.91 -20.83 15.08
CA ALA A 162 -7.82 -21.97 14.97
C ALA A 162 -9.16 -21.71 15.71
N ALA A 163 -9.12 -21.07 16.88
CA ALA A 163 -10.33 -20.69 17.63
C ALA A 163 -11.18 -19.64 16.90
N LEU A 164 -10.56 -18.69 16.21
CA LEU A 164 -11.27 -17.68 15.41
C LEU A 164 -11.90 -18.29 14.16
N GLU A 165 -11.20 -19.19 13.46
CA GLU A 165 -11.68 -19.85 12.24
C GLU A 165 -12.83 -20.84 12.52
N GLY A 166 -12.82 -21.49 13.68
CA GLY A 166 -13.95 -22.31 14.14
C GLY A 166 -15.21 -21.51 14.50
N SER A 167 -15.10 -20.20 14.71
CA SER A 167 -16.23 -19.31 15.04
C SER A 167 -16.81 -18.59 13.81
N SER A 168 -16.14 -18.63 12.66
CA SER A 168 -16.59 -18.00 11.43
C SER A 168 -17.30 -19.00 10.49
N GLY A 169 -18.59 -19.27 10.75
CA GLY A 169 -19.52 -19.90 9.80
C GLY A 169 -20.86 -20.27 10.47
N PRO A 170 -22.03 -19.90 9.89
CA PRO A 170 -22.39 -20.36 8.55
C PRO A 170 -22.75 -19.23 7.56
N THR A 171 -22.38 -19.45 6.30
CA THR A 171 -22.82 -18.71 5.12
C THR A 171 -24.32 -18.90 4.88
N PRO A 172 -25.15 -17.85 4.77
CA PRO A 172 -26.54 -18.00 4.36
C PRO A 172 -26.60 -18.36 2.88
N THR A 173 -26.97 -19.60 2.59
CA THR A 173 -27.39 -20.05 1.26
C THR A 173 -28.76 -19.44 0.97
N LEU A 174 -28.85 -18.55 -0.02
CA LEU A 174 -30.12 -18.07 -0.57
C LEU A 174 -30.79 -19.19 -1.37
N SER A 175 -32.03 -19.52 -1.01
CA SER A 175 -33.01 -20.26 -1.80
C SER A 175 -34.23 -19.40 -2.03
#